data_AF-A0A660KUX4-F1
#
_entry.id   AF-A0A660KUX4-F1
#
_cell.length_a   1.000
_cell.length_b   1.000
_cell.length_c   1.000
_cell.angle_alpha   90.00
_cell.angle_beta   90.00
_cell.angle_gamma   90.00
#
_symmetry.space_group_name_H-M   'P 1'
#
loop_
_entity.id
_entity.type
_entity.pdbx_description
1 polymer ?
#
loop_
_entity_poly.entity_id
_entity_poly.type
_entity_poly.pdbx_seq_one_letter_code
_entity_poly.pdbx_strand_id
1 'polypeptide(L)'
;MGDHAEVTAPTRAQLKVLRHLHAIHERERALVPEIQAQLSAAPPGGYRDELVAHLDETRVHITALADRLTELGYRNGSVLSGVASLVQAGLAQATARRLTPLDLLRPADPADRILQRARHAAAAHAANIADYRALDRIAGHAGDIRTQALAARLGAQEQERFDAIIAAIPALTDALG
;
A
#
# COMPACT_ATOMS: atom_id res chain seq x y z
N MET A 1 -44.30 -4.35 18.02
CA MET A 1 -43.33 -3.40 18.60
C MET A 1 -41.96 -3.86 18.12
N GLY A 2 -41.47 -3.32 17.01
CA GLY A 2 -40.20 -3.75 16.41
C GLY A 2 -39.05 -3.13 17.19
N ASP A 3 -38.15 -3.99 17.67
CA ASP A 3 -36.90 -3.61 18.31
C ASP A 3 -36.01 -2.92 17.27
N HIS A 4 -35.99 -1.59 17.29
CA HIS A 4 -35.04 -0.81 16.52
C HIS A 4 -33.69 -0.98 17.19
N ALA A 5 -32.91 -1.97 16.73
CA ALA A 5 -31.52 -2.12 17.11
C ALA A 5 -30.81 -0.76 17.02
N GLU A 6 -30.43 -0.23 18.17
CA GLU A 6 -29.77 1.07 18.31
C GLU A 6 -28.44 1.03 17.55
N VAL A 7 -28.38 1.70 16.39
CA VAL A 7 -27.14 1.86 15.64
C VAL A 7 -26.20 2.73 16.48
N THR A 8 -25.30 2.08 17.21
CA THR A 8 -24.33 2.78 18.06
C THR A 8 -23.30 3.46 17.16
N ALA A 9 -23.09 4.77 17.37
CA ALA A 9 -22.10 5.53 16.62
C ALA A 9 -20.67 4.94 16.78
N PRO A 10 -19.83 4.99 15.73
CA PRO A 10 -18.48 4.42 15.79
C PRO A 10 -17.62 5.13 16.83
N THR A 11 -16.88 4.34 17.60
CA THR A 11 -15.92 4.85 18.58
C THR A 11 -14.76 5.60 17.88
N ARG A 12 -14.09 6.47 18.63
CA ARG A 12 -12.87 7.15 18.15
C ARG A 12 -11.79 6.18 17.68
N ALA A 13 -11.67 5.00 18.29
CA ALA A 13 -10.72 3.98 17.89
C ALA A 13 -11.09 3.37 16.53
N GLN A 14 -12.35 3.03 16.32
CA GLN A 14 -12.87 2.52 15.03
C GLN A 14 -12.69 3.54 13.90
N LEU A 15 -12.94 4.83 14.18
CA LEU A 15 -12.70 5.91 13.20
C LEU A 15 -11.21 6.01 12.81
N LYS A 16 -10.29 5.81 13.76
CA LYS A 16 -8.85 5.75 13.45
C LYS A 16 -8.52 4.57 12.55
N VAL A 17 -9.03 3.37 12.85
CA VAL A 17 -8.83 2.17 12.01
C VAL A 17 -9.29 2.43 10.58
N LEU A 18 -10.52 2.92 10.40
CA LEU A 18 -11.09 3.24 9.09
C LEU A 18 -10.23 4.24 8.31
N ARG A 19 -9.79 5.32 8.96
CA ARG A 19 -8.95 6.34 8.33
C ARG A 19 -7.61 5.78 7.85
N HIS A 20 -6.93 4.97 8.68
CA HIS A 20 -5.65 4.37 8.30
C HIS A 20 -5.82 3.31 7.20
N LEU A 21 -6.83 2.46 7.30
CA LEU A 21 -7.15 1.46 6.28
C LEU A 21 -7.43 2.10 4.92
N HIS A 22 -8.20 3.20 4.90
CA HIS A 22 -8.47 3.97 3.69
C HIS A 22 -7.21 4.64 3.14
N ALA A 23 -6.39 5.25 4.00
CA ALA A 23 -5.15 5.88 3.56
C ALA A 23 -4.19 4.89 2.89
N ILE A 24 -4.09 3.66 3.44
CA ILE A 24 -3.29 2.58 2.85
C ILE A 24 -3.89 2.14 1.52
N HIS A 25 -5.20 1.93 1.44
CA HIS A 25 -5.88 1.56 0.19
C HIS A 25 -5.62 2.57 -0.94
N GLU A 26 -5.70 3.87 -0.66
CA GLU A 26 -5.40 4.91 -1.66
C GLU A 26 -3.92 4.93 -2.06
N ARG A 27 -3.00 4.64 -1.14
CA ARG A 27 -1.57 4.52 -1.44
C ARG A 27 -1.29 3.33 -2.35
N GLU A 28 -1.83 2.15 -2.05
CA GLU A 28 -1.72 0.97 -2.91
C GLU A 28 -2.28 1.23 -4.31
N ARG A 29 -3.47 1.86 -4.41
CA ARG A 29 -4.04 2.27 -5.70
C ARG A 29 -3.15 3.22 -6.48
N ALA A 30 -2.45 4.13 -5.79
CA ALA A 30 -1.54 5.07 -6.42
C ALA A 30 -0.22 4.44 -6.92
N LEU A 31 0.17 3.27 -6.39
CA LEU A 31 1.34 2.51 -6.86
C LEU A 31 1.11 1.81 -8.19
N VAL A 32 -0.13 1.35 -8.47
CA VAL A 32 -0.47 0.65 -9.72
C VAL A 32 0.01 1.37 -10.99
N PRO A 33 -0.34 2.65 -11.24
CA PRO A 33 0.13 3.34 -12.44
C PRO A 33 1.65 3.57 -12.46
N GLU A 34 2.30 3.66 -11.30
CA GLU A 34 3.75 3.77 -11.20
C GLU A 34 4.44 2.47 -11.62
N ILE A 35 3.99 1.32 -11.11
CA ILE A 35 4.51 0.00 -11.48
C ILE A 35 4.26 -0.28 -12.97
N GLN A 36 3.08 0.07 -13.48
CA GLN A 36 2.76 -0.06 -14.92
C GLN A 36 3.66 0.79 -15.82
N ALA A 37 3.99 2.02 -15.40
CA ALA A 37 4.93 2.87 -16.12
C ALA A 37 6.34 2.26 -16.14
N GLN A 38 6.78 1.69 -15.01
CA GLN A 38 8.07 0.98 -14.94
C GLN A 38 8.09 -0.27 -15.83
N LEU A 39 7.01 -1.06 -15.82
CA LEU A 39 6.83 -2.24 -16.69
C LEU A 39 6.87 -1.88 -18.16
N SER A 40 6.21 -0.80 -18.58
CA SER A 40 6.19 -0.37 -19.98
C SER A 40 7.59 -0.01 -20.50
N ALA A 41 8.47 0.42 -19.59
CA ALA A 41 9.84 0.84 -19.90
C ALA A 41 10.92 -0.19 -19.52
N ALA A 42 10.55 -1.38 -19.03
CA ALA A 42 11.48 -2.43 -18.59
C ALA A 42 11.66 -3.50 -19.69
N PRO A 43 12.92 -3.83 -20.07
CA PRO A 43 13.19 -4.95 -20.98
C PRO A 43 12.83 -6.28 -20.32
N PRO A 44 12.69 -7.38 -21.10
CA PRO A 44 12.53 -8.72 -20.55
C PRO A 44 13.68 -9.10 -19.61
N GLY A 45 13.37 -9.82 -18.53
CA GLY A 45 14.35 -10.30 -17.55
C GLY A 45 13.84 -10.22 -16.11
N GLY A 46 14.65 -10.67 -15.16
CA GLY A 46 14.21 -10.86 -13.76
C GLY A 46 13.63 -9.61 -13.10
N TYR A 47 14.16 -8.41 -13.41
CA TYR A 47 13.60 -7.18 -12.88
C TYR A 47 12.17 -6.89 -13.38
N ARG A 48 11.86 -7.24 -14.64
CA ARG A 48 10.49 -7.13 -15.17
C ARG A 48 9.58 -8.16 -14.48
N ASP A 49 10.07 -9.36 -14.23
CA ASP A 49 9.29 -10.41 -13.57
C ASP A 49 8.92 -10.00 -12.13
N GLU A 50 9.85 -9.39 -11.39
CA GLU A 50 9.57 -8.81 -10.06
C GLU A 50 8.53 -7.68 -10.13
N LEU A 51 8.56 -6.82 -11.16
CA LEU A 51 7.54 -5.78 -11.34
C LEU A 51 6.15 -6.37 -11.64
N VAL A 52 6.08 -7.48 -12.38
CA VAL A 52 4.81 -8.19 -12.63
C VAL A 52 4.28 -8.77 -11.32
N ALA A 53 5.14 -9.47 -10.57
CA ALA A 53 4.78 -10.03 -9.27
C ALA A 53 4.28 -8.94 -8.30
N HIS A 54 5.00 -7.81 -8.22
CA HIS A 54 4.59 -6.69 -7.38
C HIS A 54 3.24 -6.10 -7.82
N LEU A 55 3.00 -5.93 -9.12
CA LEU A 55 1.72 -5.40 -9.62
C LEU A 55 0.54 -6.31 -9.23
N ASP A 56 0.70 -7.62 -9.38
CA ASP A 56 -0.34 -8.58 -9.05
C ASP A 56 -0.60 -8.64 -7.54
N GLU A 57 0.46 -8.59 -6.74
CA GLU A 57 0.36 -8.50 -5.29
C GLU A 57 -0.35 -7.22 -4.82
N THR A 58 0.07 -6.05 -5.31
CA THR A 58 -0.57 -4.76 -4.99
C THR A 58 -2.05 -4.77 -5.34
N ARG A 59 -2.46 -5.40 -6.46
CA ARG A 59 -3.88 -5.56 -6.80
C ARG A 59 -4.64 -6.41 -5.79
N VAL A 60 -4.04 -7.50 -5.33
CA VAL A 60 -4.61 -8.34 -4.26
C VAL A 60 -4.76 -7.56 -2.96
N HIS A 61 -3.77 -6.73 -2.61
CA HIS A 61 -3.83 -5.86 -1.44
C HIS A 61 -4.97 -4.84 -1.55
N ILE A 62 -5.10 -4.17 -2.70
CA ILE A 62 -6.19 -3.22 -2.98
C ILE A 62 -7.55 -3.89 -2.75
N THR A 63 -7.78 -5.08 -3.33
CA THR A 63 -9.04 -5.80 -3.17
C THR A 63 -9.29 -6.17 -1.70
N ALA A 64 -8.29 -6.72 -1.00
CA ALA A 64 -8.46 -7.11 0.40
C ALA A 64 -8.75 -5.91 1.33
N LEU A 65 -8.13 -4.76 1.06
CA LEU A 65 -8.39 -3.51 1.79
C LEU A 65 -9.79 -2.95 1.49
N ALA A 66 -10.21 -2.96 0.22
CA ALA A 66 -11.53 -2.52 -0.21
C ALA A 66 -12.65 -3.38 0.40
N ASP A 67 -12.47 -4.70 0.41
CA ASP A 67 -13.39 -5.64 1.04
C ASP A 67 -13.51 -5.35 2.54
N ARG A 68 -12.37 -5.07 3.21
CA ARG A 68 -12.37 -4.74 4.63
C ARG A 68 -13.02 -3.40 4.95
N LEU A 69 -12.78 -2.37 4.14
CA LEU A 69 -13.46 -1.08 4.24
C LEU A 69 -14.97 -1.24 4.09
N THR A 70 -15.39 -2.05 3.13
CA THR A 70 -16.79 -2.39 2.87
C THR A 70 -17.42 -3.11 4.07
N GLU A 71 -16.75 -4.12 4.63
CA GLU A 71 -17.22 -4.85 5.82
C GLU A 71 -17.39 -3.90 7.03
N LEU A 72 -16.42 -3.03 7.29
CA LEU A 72 -16.51 -2.05 8.37
C LEU A 72 -17.63 -1.02 8.12
N GLY A 73 -17.89 -0.66 6.86
CA GLY A 73 -19.03 0.17 6.46
C GLY A 73 -20.38 -0.49 6.71
N TYR A 74 -20.51 -1.79 6.43
CA TYR A 74 -21.72 -2.57 6.72
C TYR A 74 -21.93 -2.82 8.22
N ARG A 75 -20.87 -3.06 8.99
CA ARG A 75 -20.97 -3.30 10.45
C ARG A 75 -21.40 -2.07 11.25
N ASN A 76 -21.14 -0.86 10.75
CA ASN A 76 -21.49 0.38 11.44
C ASN A 76 -22.91 0.89 11.13
N GLY A 77 -23.81 0.05 10.58
CA GLY A 77 -25.22 0.37 10.43
C GLY A 77 -25.51 1.54 9.48
N SER A 78 -25.06 1.46 8.22
CA SER A 78 -25.51 2.29 7.10
C SER A 78 -25.64 3.81 7.35
N VAL A 79 -24.51 4.52 7.39
CA VAL A 79 -24.38 5.86 6.75
C VAL A 79 -22.94 6.01 6.24
N LEU A 80 -22.66 5.46 5.04
CA LEU A 80 -21.43 5.79 4.30
C LEU A 80 -21.31 7.30 4.01
N SER A 81 -22.40 8.06 4.13
CA SER A 81 -22.47 9.51 3.92
C SER A 81 -21.78 10.35 5.01
N GLY A 82 -21.62 9.84 6.25
CA GLY A 82 -21.07 10.61 7.37
C GLY A 82 -19.55 10.45 7.56
N VAL A 83 -18.97 9.34 7.09
CA VAL A 83 -17.53 9.05 7.20
C VAL A 83 -16.78 9.54 5.96
N ALA A 84 -17.43 9.61 4.80
CA ALA A 84 -16.87 10.15 3.56
C ALA A 84 -16.38 11.61 3.72
N SER A 85 -17.03 12.41 4.56
CA SER A 85 -16.65 13.80 4.86
C SER A 85 -15.48 13.93 5.85
N LEU A 86 -15.23 12.92 6.71
CA LEU A 86 -14.10 12.94 7.65
C LEU A 86 -12.81 12.38 7.05
N VAL A 87 -12.90 11.47 6.07
CA VAL A 87 -11.75 10.93 5.35
C VAL A 87 -11.13 11.97 4.41
N GLN A 88 -11.96 12.85 3.80
CA GLN A 88 -11.47 13.94 2.95
C GLN A 88 -10.60 14.97 3.68
N ALA A 89 -10.77 15.12 5.00
CA ALA A 89 -10.00 16.08 5.81
C ALA A 89 -8.59 15.58 6.20
N GLY A 90 -8.23 14.32 5.90
CA GLY A 90 -7.00 13.69 6.40
C GLY A 90 -5.91 13.40 5.38
N LEU A 91 -6.14 13.55 4.07
CA LEU A 91 -5.16 13.21 3.04
C LEU A 91 -4.45 14.44 2.48
N ALA A 92 -3.56 15.01 3.27
CA ALA A 92 -2.46 15.79 2.74
C ALA A 92 -1.16 15.12 3.16
N GLN A 93 -0.33 14.80 2.17
CA GLN A 93 1.05 14.33 2.26
C GLN A 93 1.26 12.81 2.32
N ALA A 94 1.56 12.27 1.15
CA ALA A 94 2.69 11.36 0.99
C ALA A 94 3.30 11.60 -0.39
N THR A 95 4.04 12.71 -0.53
CA THR A 95 5.00 12.88 -1.62
C THR A 95 6.23 12.05 -1.27
N ALA A 96 6.15 10.73 -1.45
CA ALA A 96 7.36 10.02 -1.86
C ALA A 96 7.81 10.71 -3.15
N ARG A 97 9.11 10.99 -3.30
CA ARG A 97 9.66 11.43 -4.59
C ARG A 97 9.29 10.35 -5.61
N ARG A 98 8.22 10.58 -6.36
CA ARG A 98 7.88 9.77 -7.52
C ARG A 98 8.95 10.05 -8.56
N LEU A 99 9.33 9.04 -9.34
CA LEU A 99 10.02 9.30 -10.59
C LEU A 99 9.19 10.31 -11.36
N THR A 100 9.77 11.47 -11.65
CA THR A 100 9.14 12.37 -12.60
C THR A 100 9.27 11.75 -14.00
N PRO A 101 8.35 12.02 -14.93
CA PRO A 101 8.53 11.61 -16.33
C PRO A 101 9.90 12.03 -16.89
N LEU A 102 10.48 13.12 -16.38
CA LEU A 102 11.82 13.57 -16.73
C LEU A 102 12.94 12.63 -16.24
N ASP A 103 12.79 12.02 -15.07
CA ASP A 103 13.74 11.00 -14.56
C ASP A 103 13.72 9.73 -15.42
N LEU A 104 12.59 9.44 -16.08
CA LEU A 104 12.47 8.33 -17.03
C LEU A 104 13.08 8.65 -18.41
N LEU A 105 13.22 9.94 -18.74
CA LEU A 105 13.74 10.45 -20.00
C LEU A 105 15.22 10.83 -19.94
N ARG A 106 15.83 10.85 -18.75
CA ARG A 106 17.26 11.13 -18.59
C ARG A 106 18.06 10.00 -19.24
N PRO A 107 19.04 10.31 -20.13
CA PRO A 107 19.97 9.30 -20.62
C PRO A 107 20.77 8.77 -19.41
N ALA A 108 20.51 7.52 -19.07
CA ALA A 108 21.23 6.76 -18.05
C ALA A 108 21.47 5.36 -18.61
N ASP A 109 22.58 4.74 -18.20
CA ASP A 109 22.88 3.35 -18.54
C ASP A 109 21.70 2.46 -18.12
N PRO A 110 21.28 1.47 -18.94
CA PRO A 110 20.32 0.45 -18.53
C PRO A 110 20.56 -0.12 -17.12
N ALA A 111 21.81 -0.36 -16.72
CA ALA A 111 22.14 -0.89 -15.39
C ALA A 111 21.85 0.12 -14.26
N ASP A 112 22.26 1.39 -14.43
CA ASP A 112 21.95 2.48 -13.50
C ASP A 112 20.44 2.66 -13.30
N ARG A 113 19.67 2.53 -14.39
CA ARG A 113 18.21 2.62 -14.34
C ARG A 113 17.60 1.48 -13.53
N ILE A 114 18.08 0.25 -13.68
CA ILE A 114 17.57 -0.89 -12.92
C ILE A 114 17.87 -0.70 -11.43
N LEU A 115 19.09 -0.30 -11.07
CA LEU A 115 19.46 -0.02 -9.68
C LEU A 115 18.62 1.10 -9.07
N GLN A 116 18.42 2.20 -9.81
CA GLN A 116 17.58 3.31 -9.35
C GLN A 116 16.14 2.89 -9.08
N ARG A 117 15.58 2.03 -9.94
CA ARG A 117 14.22 1.54 -9.75
C ARG A 117 14.10 0.51 -8.62
N ALA A 118 15.09 -0.37 -8.46
CA ALA A 118 15.17 -1.27 -7.31
C ALA A 118 15.17 -0.48 -5.99
N ARG A 119 15.94 0.62 -5.91
CA ARG A 119 15.92 1.54 -4.75
C ARG A 119 14.56 2.19 -4.51
N HIS A 120 13.86 2.57 -5.58
CA HIS A 120 12.51 3.13 -5.44
C HIS A 120 11.48 2.09 -4.97
N ALA A 121 11.54 0.87 -5.50
CA ALA A 121 10.70 -0.23 -5.04
C ALA A 121 10.96 -0.53 -3.54
N ALA A 122 12.23 -0.61 -3.13
CA ALA A 122 12.58 -0.78 -1.72
C ALA A 122 12.01 0.33 -0.82
N ALA A 123 12.05 1.59 -1.27
CA ALA A 123 11.47 2.71 -0.52
C ALA A 123 9.94 2.63 -0.41
N ALA A 124 9.25 2.20 -1.48
CA ALA A 124 7.81 1.97 -1.47
C ALA A 124 7.42 0.85 -0.49
N HIS A 125 8.08 -0.31 -0.57
CA HIS A 125 7.82 -1.42 0.37
C HIS A 125 8.11 -1.02 1.82
N ALA A 126 9.20 -0.29 2.09
CA ALA A 126 9.49 0.21 3.43
C ALA A 126 8.38 1.12 3.99
N ALA A 127 7.79 1.97 3.15
CA ALA A 127 6.64 2.80 3.54
C ALA A 127 5.42 1.93 3.86
N ASN A 128 5.09 0.98 2.99
CA ASN A 128 3.98 0.05 3.19
C ASN A 128 4.13 -0.79 4.46
N ILE A 129 5.32 -1.33 4.74
CA ILE A 129 5.63 -2.06 5.98
C ILE A 129 5.33 -1.19 7.21
N ALA A 130 5.77 0.07 7.19
CA ALA A 130 5.52 1.00 8.30
C ALA A 130 4.02 1.26 8.49
N ASP A 131 3.28 1.46 7.40
CA ASP A 131 1.84 1.68 7.45
C ASP A 131 1.08 0.45 7.98
N TYR A 132 1.42 -0.76 7.51
CA TYR A 132 0.79 -1.99 7.96
C TYR A 132 1.08 -2.29 9.43
N ARG A 133 2.30 -2.05 9.91
CA ARG A 133 2.63 -2.16 11.34
C ARG A 133 1.85 -1.17 12.19
N ALA A 134 1.66 0.06 11.70
CA ALA A 134 0.83 1.05 12.38
C ALA A 134 -0.64 0.62 12.42
N LEU A 135 -1.19 0.11 11.30
CA LEU A 135 -2.56 -0.37 11.22
C LEU A 135 -2.81 -1.58 12.13
N ASP A 136 -1.90 -2.56 12.16
CA ASP A 136 -1.92 -3.69 13.09
C ASP A 136 -2.09 -3.19 14.52
N ARG A 137 -1.20 -2.30 14.97
CA ARG A 137 -1.23 -1.79 16.34
C ARG A 137 -2.52 -1.04 16.66
N ILE A 138 -2.97 -0.17 15.77
CA ILE A 138 -4.20 0.62 15.94
C ILE A 138 -5.43 -0.30 15.98
N ALA A 139 -5.50 -1.30 15.11
CA ALA A 139 -6.59 -2.27 15.07
C ALA A 139 -6.62 -3.14 16.34
N GLY A 140 -5.46 -3.61 16.80
CA GLY A 140 -5.35 -4.36 18.05
C GLY A 140 -5.84 -3.55 19.26
N HIS A 141 -5.46 -2.27 19.37
CA HIS A 141 -5.97 -1.38 20.43
C HIS A 141 -7.48 -1.12 20.34
N ALA A 142 -8.06 -1.17 19.14
CA ALA A 142 -9.49 -1.03 18.91
C ALA A 142 -10.28 -2.34 19.10
N GLY A 143 -9.60 -3.46 19.39
CA GLY A 143 -10.21 -4.80 19.42
C GLY A 143 -10.62 -5.32 18.03
N ASP A 144 -10.15 -4.69 16.96
CA ASP A 144 -10.44 -5.10 15.59
C ASP A 144 -9.43 -6.15 15.10
N ILE A 145 -9.62 -7.38 15.58
CA ILE A 145 -8.73 -8.52 15.29
C ILE A 145 -8.68 -8.86 13.80
N ARG A 146 -9.76 -8.61 13.03
CA ARG A 146 -9.78 -8.88 11.59
C ARG A 146 -8.91 -7.91 10.82
N THR A 147 -9.03 -6.61 11.10
CA THR A 147 -8.13 -5.62 10.48
C THR A 147 -6.69 -5.82 10.92
N GLN A 148 -6.48 -6.20 12.18
CA GLN A 148 -5.17 -6.52 12.72
C GLN A 148 -4.50 -7.66 11.93
N ALA A 149 -5.20 -8.79 11.79
CA ALA A 149 -4.70 -9.95 11.05
C ALA A 149 -4.46 -9.64 9.57
N LEU A 150 -5.34 -8.84 8.95
CA LEU A 150 -5.14 -8.37 7.58
C LEU A 150 -3.86 -7.56 7.45
N ALA A 151 -3.66 -6.57 8.32
CA ALA A 151 -2.49 -5.71 8.31
C ALA A 151 -1.18 -6.51 8.53
N ALA A 152 -1.18 -7.44 9.50
CA ALA A 152 -0.05 -8.31 9.74
C ALA A 152 0.30 -9.18 8.53
N ARG A 153 -0.71 -9.75 7.85
CA ARG A 153 -0.51 -10.55 6.65
C ARG A 153 0.09 -9.72 5.52
N LEU A 154 -0.54 -8.61 5.14
CA LEU A 154 -0.08 -7.79 4.02
C LEU A 154 1.32 -7.20 4.30
N GLY A 155 1.55 -6.74 5.54
CA GLY A 155 2.86 -6.24 5.95
C GLY A 155 3.98 -7.29 5.93
N ALA A 156 3.66 -8.58 6.13
CA ALA A 156 4.64 -9.65 5.98
C ALA A 156 5.02 -9.87 4.50
N GLN A 157 4.04 -9.80 3.59
CA GLN A 157 4.32 -9.96 2.16
C GLN A 157 5.16 -8.79 1.62
N GLU A 158 4.88 -7.56 2.07
CA GLU A 158 5.71 -6.37 1.78
C GLU A 158 7.14 -6.52 2.31
N GLN A 159 7.31 -7.11 3.51
CA GLN A 159 8.62 -7.40 4.09
C GLN A 159 9.39 -8.43 3.25
N GLU A 160 8.75 -9.51 2.81
CA GLU A 160 9.37 -10.52 1.95
C GLU A 160 9.86 -9.92 0.62
N ARG A 161 9.06 -9.03 -0.01
CA ARG A 161 9.47 -8.31 -1.23
C ARG A 161 10.61 -7.33 -0.97
N PHE A 162 10.52 -6.56 0.11
CA PHE A 162 11.59 -5.65 0.52
C PHE A 162 12.91 -6.39 0.69
N ASP A 163 12.91 -7.50 1.44
CA ASP A 163 14.10 -8.29 1.70
C ASP A 163 14.71 -8.86 0.42
N ALA A 164 13.87 -9.34 -0.51
CA ALA A 164 14.31 -9.83 -1.82
C ALA A 164 14.99 -8.71 -2.65
N ILE A 165 14.41 -7.51 -2.67
CA ILE A 165 14.99 -6.37 -3.40
C ILE A 165 16.32 -5.94 -2.75
N ILE A 166 16.37 -5.83 -1.42
CA ILE A 166 17.61 -5.48 -0.71
C ILE A 166 18.72 -6.50 -0.99
N ALA A 167 18.38 -7.80 -1.02
CA ALA A 167 19.33 -8.86 -1.35
C ALA A 167 19.85 -8.76 -2.80
N ALA A 168 19.06 -8.22 -3.73
CA ALA A 168 19.45 -8.04 -5.13
C ALA A 168 20.33 -6.79 -5.38
N ILE A 169 20.25 -5.77 -4.53
CA ILE A 169 20.97 -4.49 -4.70
C ILE A 169 22.49 -4.66 -4.91
N PRO A 170 23.23 -5.50 -4.16
CA PRO A 170 24.66 -5.70 -4.37
C PRO A 170 24.98 -6.15 -5.80
N ALA A 171 24.33 -7.21 -6.30
CA ALA A 171 24.56 -7.71 -7.65
C ALA A 171 24.17 -6.68 -8.74
N LEU A 172 23.12 -5.90 -8.51
CA LEU A 172 22.74 -4.78 -9.38
C LEU A 172 23.75 -3.64 -9.36
N THR A 173 24.46 -3.45 -8.25
CA THR A 173 25.52 -2.44 -8.09
C THR A 173 26.81 -2.91 -8.76
N ASP A 174 27.19 -4.17 -8.57
CA ASP A 174 28.37 -4.78 -9.21
C ASP A 174 28.25 -4.76 -10.74
N ALA A 175 27.02 -4.83 -11.28
CA ALA A 175 26.76 -4.71 -12.72
C ALA A 175 27.10 -3.32 -13.30
N LEU A 176 27.42 -2.32 -12.47
CA LEU A 176 27.86 -1.00 -12.90
C LEU A 176 29.36 -0.92 -13.19
N GLY A 177 30.19 -1.85 -12.70
CA GLY A 177 31.64 -1.89 -12.93
C GLY A 177 32.48 -2.40 -11.76
#